data_AF-A0A926NXP8-F1
#
_entry.id   AF-A0A926NXP8-F1
#
_cell.length_a   1.000
_cell.length_b   1.000
_cell.length_c   1.000
_cell.angle_alpha   90.00
_cell.angle_beta   90.00
_cell.angle_gamma   90.00
#
_symmetry.space_group_name_H-M   'P 1'
#
loop_
_entity.id
_entity.type
_entity.pdbx_description
1 polymer ?
#
loop_
_entity_poly.entity_id
_entity_poly.type
_entity_poly.pdbx_seq_one_letter_code
_entity_poly.pdbx_strand_id
1 'polypeptide(L)'
;MKLNLKSTTNVINLNNFDAEDIGDVLLKIERSFDINFADTDLKGVKTFGALCDLVVNKIKQHHADSCTTQQAFYKLRNAINAKNPVDRSELKPQTKLCELFPRDNRIEVVADIEAEMGFHMNLLQPKQWIIWAFGSLLLASIVLTYFFAIAGYISGGIAIVGLILAGKFGKELKVKTLGDLSEKIAREHHLKCRRDASTVNRTEVNQKVKELFADYLHVEPSVLTKQAKFA
;
A
#
# COMPACT_ATOMS: atom_id res chain seq x y z
N MET A 1 2.26 41.80 -23.23
CA MET A 1 0.92 41.18 -23.17
C MET A 1 0.96 40.09 -22.09
N LYS A 2 0.45 40.37 -20.89
CA LYS A 2 0.41 39.40 -19.78
C LYS A 2 -0.72 38.40 -20.07
N LEU A 3 -0.39 37.21 -20.55
CA LEU A 3 -1.34 36.11 -20.66
C LEU A 3 -1.59 35.57 -19.25
N ASN A 4 -2.72 35.97 -18.70
CA ASN A 4 -3.27 35.45 -17.45
C ASN A 4 -3.83 34.04 -17.74
N LEU A 5 -2.99 33.03 -17.55
CA LEU A 5 -3.43 31.65 -17.47
C LEU A 5 -4.19 31.50 -16.15
N LYS A 6 -5.52 31.73 -16.20
CA LYS A 6 -6.42 31.18 -15.20
C LYS A 6 -6.15 29.67 -15.18
N SER A 7 -5.54 29.18 -14.10
CA SER A 7 -5.47 27.75 -13.82
C SER A 7 -6.90 27.28 -13.58
N THR A 8 -7.55 26.80 -14.63
CA THR A 8 -8.78 26.02 -14.50
C THR A 8 -8.38 24.77 -13.74
N THR A 9 -8.64 24.75 -12.43
CA THR A 9 -8.46 23.58 -11.58
C THR A 9 -9.39 22.51 -12.14
N ASN A 10 -8.87 21.61 -12.98
CA ASN A 10 -9.57 20.39 -13.34
C ASN A 10 -9.71 19.61 -12.04
N VAL A 11 -10.85 19.78 -11.38
CA VAL A 11 -11.28 18.93 -10.27
C VAL A 11 -11.52 17.56 -10.89
N ILE A 12 -10.48 16.74 -10.92
CA ILE A 12 -10.65 15.34 -11.28
C ILE A 12 -11.51 14.70 -10.19
N ASN A 13 -12.61 14.10 -10.63
CA ASN A 13 -13.59 13.45 -9.77
C ASN A 13 -13.10 12.04 -9.43
N LEU A 14 -13.15 11.67 -8.14
CA LEU A 14 -13.01 10.26 -7.73
C LEU A 14 -14.21 9.42 -8.21
N ASN A 15 -15.23 10.05 -8.80
CA ASN A 15 -16.38 9.40 -9.43
C ASN A 15 -16.02 8.48 -10.61
N ASN A 16 -14.78 8.52 -11.11
CA ASN A 16 -14.33 7.62 -12.17
C ASN A 16 -13.92 6.24 -11.65
N PHE A 17 -13.76 6.09 -10.34
CA PHE A 17 -13.48 4.81 -9.69
C PHE A 17 -14.80 4.19 -9.24
N ASP A 18 -14.90 2.87 -9.37
CA ASP A 18 -16.08 2.17 -8.89
C ASP A 18 -16.08 2.05 -7.35
N ALA A 19 -17.20 1.58 -6.80
CA ALA A 19 -17.34 1.46 -5.36
C ALA A 19 -16.42 0.39 -4.75
N GLU A 20 -15.99 -0.60 -5.54
CA GLU A 20 -15.10 -1.68 -5.09
C GLU A 20 -13.67 -1.15 -4.90
N ASP A 21 -13.17 -0.40 -5.89
CA ASP A 21 -11.87 0.28 -5.83
C ASP A 21 -11.77 1.21 -4.61
N ILE A 22 -12.82 2.01 -4.37
CA ILE A 22 -12.88 2.89 -3.20
C ILE A 22 -12.95 2.08 -1.90
N GLY A 23 -13.77 1.02 -1.89
CA GLY A 23 -13.90 0.10 -0.76
C GLY A 23 -12.57 -0.51 -0.33
N ASP A 24 -11.74 -0.92 -1.30
CA ASP A 24 -10.42 -1.49 -1.03
C ASP A 24 -9.45 -0.48 -0.38
N VAL A 25 -9.49 0.80 -0.79
CA VAL A 25 -8.70 1.85 -0.12
C VAL A 25 -9.19 2.09 1.30
N LEU A 26 -10.51 2.08 1.52
CA LEU A 26 -11.09 2.23 2.85
C LEU A 26 -10.62 1.10 3.78
N LEU A 27 -10.62 -0.15 3.30
CA LEU A 27 -10.08 -1.30 4.06
C LEU A 27 -8.60 -1.11 4.43
N LYS A 28 -7.79 -0.49 3.56
CA LYS A 28 -6.39 -0.17 3.88
C LYS A 28 -6.27 0.92 4.95
N ILE A 29 -7.14 1.93 4.90
CA ILE A 29 -7.18 2.99 5.91
C ILE A 29 -7.58 2.42 7.27
N GLU A 30 -8.62 1.58 7.32
CA GLU A 30 -9.03 0.87 8.54
C GLU A 30 -7.87 0.10 9.15
N ARG A 31 -7.15 -0.70 8.36
CA ARG A 31 -6.00 -1.49 8.82
C ARG A 31 -4.82 -0.64 9.27
N SER A 32 -4.59 0.51 8.64
CA SER A 32 -3.46 1.38 8.95
C SER A 32 -3.67 2.16 10.26
N PHE A 33 -4.89 2.65 10.46
CA PHE A 33 -5.27 3.50 11.60
C PHE A 33 -6.07 2.77 12.69
N ASP A 34 -6.29 1.46 12.56
CA ASP A 34 -7.08 0.63 13.49
C ASP A 34 -8.46 1.25 13.78
N ILE A 35 -9.13 1.66 12.71
CA ILE A 35 -10.50 2.20 12.74
C ILE A 35 -11.44 1.29 11.96
N ASN A 36 -12.74 1.48 12.15
CA ASN A 36 -13.78 0.79 11.39
C ASN A 36 -14.82 1.79 10.89
N PHE A 37 -15.18 1.72 9.62
CA PHE A 37 -16.25 2.46 8.98
C PHE A 37 -17.52 1.63 9.02
N ALA A 38 -18.56 2.16 9.67
CA ALA A 38 -19.91 1.64 9.51
C ALA A 38 -20.54 2.21 8.24
N ASP A 39 -21.49 1.48 7.65
CA ASP A 39 -22.22 1.94 6.44
C ASP A 39 -22.87 3.31 6.61
N THR A 40 -23.27 3.66 7.83
CA THR A 40 -23.85 4.97 8.15
C THR A 40 -22.84 6.11 8.10
N ASP A 41 -21.57 5.83 8.39
CA ASP A 41 -20.52 6.84 8.44
C ASP A 41 -20.20 7.38 7.04
N LEU A 42 -20.31 6.52 6.03
CA LEU A 42 -19.94 6.83 4.64
C LEU A 42 -21.08 7.48 3.85
N LYS A 43 -22.35 7.32 4.26
CA LYS A 43 -23.52 7.91 3.56
C LYS A 43 -23.46 9.43 3.39
N GLY A 44 -22.74 10.13 4.27
CA GLY A 44 -22.56 11.59 4.22
C GLY A 44 -21.28 12.05 3.53
N VAL A 45 -20.35 11.13 3.20
CA VAL A 45 -19.01 11.46 2.72
C VAL A 45 -19.04 11.67 1.21
N LYS A 46 -19.22 12.93 0.80
CA LYS A 46 -19.27 13.29 -0.64
C LYS A 46 -17.95 13.77 -1.22
N THR A 47 -16.98 14.08 -0.37
CA THR A 47 -15.67 14.60 -0.81
C THR A 47 -14.53 13.92 -0.08
N PHE A 48 -13.36 13.90 -0.72
CA PHE A 48 -12.12 13.41 -0.13
C PHE A 48 -11.75 14.17 1.16
N GLY A 49 -12.03 15.47 1.23
CA GLY A 49 -11.86 16.25 2.46
C GLY A 49 -12.73 15.73 3.60
N ALA A 50 -14.01 15.45 3.33
CA ALA A 50 -14.92 14.90 4.33
C ALA A 50 -14.49 13.49 4.79
N LEU A 51 -13.91 12.69 3.90
CA LEU A 51 -13.34 11.39 4.26
C LEU A 51 -12.14 11.54 5.21
N CYS A 52 -11.21 12.45 4.90
CA CYS A 52 -10.08 12.75 5.77
C CYS A 52 -10.54 13.20 7.17
N ASP A 53 -11.52 14.09 7.24
CA ASP A 53 -12.09 14.56 8.51
C ASP A 53 -12.76 13.39 9.28
N LEU A 54 -13.48 12.50 8.58
CA LEU A 54 -14.06 11.29 9.17
C LEU A 54 -12.99 10.37 9.77
N VAL A 55 -11.89 10.14 9.05
CA VAL A 55 -10.76 9.32 9.55
C VAL A 55 -10.19 9.93 10.82
N VAL A 56 -9.86 11.23 10.81
CA VAL A 56 -9.30 11.93 11.98
C VAL A 56 -10.23 11.83 13.18
N ASN A 57 -11.55 11.97 12.97
CA ASN A 57 -12.55 11.89 14.03
C ASN A 57 -12.71 10.47 14.61
N LYS A 58 -12.49 9.42 13.81
CA LYS A 58 -12.58 8.02 14.26
C LYS A 58 -11.35 7.56 15.04
N ILE A 59 -10.20 8.19 14.84
CA ILE A 59 -8.96 7.83 15.55
C ILE A 59 -9.11 8.19 17.04
N LYS A 60 -8.97 7.19 17.91
CA LYS A 60 -9.14 7.31 19.37
C LYS A 60 -7.84 7.67 20.10
N GLN A 61 -6.71 7.40 19.47
CA GLN A 61 -5.37 7.60 20.01
C GLN A 61 -5.07 9.09 20.25
N HIS A 62 -4.22 9.36 21.24
CA HIS A 62 -3.79 10.71 21.61
C HIS A 62 -2.81 11.27 20.58
N HIS A 63 -2.83 12.58 20.40
CA HIS A 63 -1.90 13.25 19.50
C HIS A 63 -0.46 13.21 20.05
N ALA A 64 0.51 12.90 19.20
CA ALA A 64 1.93 13.09 19.49
C ALA A 64 2.73 13.46 18.23
N ASP A 65 3.55 14.51 18.32
CA ASP A 65 4.22 15.17 17.19
C ASP A 65 5.31 14.35 16.48
N SER A 66 5.80 13.27 17.11
CA SER A 66 6.84 12.43 16.53
C SER A 66 6.42 11.86 15.15
N CYS A 67 7.30 11.96 14.15
CA CYS A 67 7.06 11.46 12.79
C CYS A 67 6.96 9.93 12.75
N THR A 68 5.90 9.39 12.16
CA THR A 68 5.71 7.92 12.09
C THR A 68 6.64 7.27 11.08
N THR A 69 6.99 7.92 9.96
CA THR A 69 8.00 7.42 9.01
C THR A 69 9.37 7.26 9.68
N GLN A 70 9.76 8.23 10.52
CA GLN A 70 11.01 8.12 11.27
C GLN A 70 10.96 6.94 12.26
N GLN A 71 9.83 6.74 12.95
CA GLN A 71 9.66 5.59 13.84
C GLN A 71 9.67 4.26 13.07
N ALA A 72 9.02 4.20 11.91
CA ALA A 72 9.06 3.04 11.02
C ALA A 72 10.50 2.72 10.58
N PHE A 73 11.29 3.73 10.21
CA PHE A 73 12.71 3.57 9.87
C PHE A 73 13.52 2.97 11.02
N TYR A 74 13.38 3.52 12.24
CA TYR A 74 14.11 2.99 13.39
C TYR A 74 13.64 1.59 13.79
N LYS A 75 12.34 1.30 13.69
CA LYS A 75 11.79 -0.03 13.97
C LYS A 75 12.35 -1.05 12.98
N LEU A 76 12.34 -0.72 11.69
CA LEU A 76 12.90 -1.55 10.63
C LEU A 76 14.41 -1.74 10.77
N ARG A 77 15.16 -0.67 11.04
CA ARG A 77 16.60 -0.73 11.32
C ARG A 77 16.90 -1.64 12.51
N ASN A 78 16.11 -1.57 13.57
CA ASN A 78 16.28 -2.45 14.72
C ASN A 78 16.00 -3.91 14.38
N ALA A 79 14.93 -4.19 13.62
CA ALA A 79 14.59 -5.53 13.18
C ALA A 79 15.70 -6.15 12.30
N ILE A 80 16.26 -5.37 11.37
CA ILE A 80 17.38 -5.80 10.53
C ILE A 80 18.59 -6.17 11.38
N ASN A 81 18.95 -5.29 12.33
CA ASN A 81 20.11 -5.52 13.19
C ASN A 81 19.95 -6.68 14.18
N ALA A 82 18.71 -7.05 14.52
CA ALA A 82 18.44 -8.21 15.38
C ALA A 82 18.78 -9.54 14.70
N LYS A 83 18.69 -9.60 13.36
CA LYS A 83 18.92 -10.83 12.57
C LYS A 83 20.28 -10.84 11.89
N ASN A 84 20.73 -9.69 11.39
CA ASN A 84 22.03 -9.51 10.78
C ASN A 84 22.72 -8.34 11.48
N PRO A 85 23.69 -8.57 12.39
CA PRO A 85 24.42 -7.50 13.04
C PRO A 85 25.31 -6.78 12.02
N VAL A 86 24.70 -5.91 11.23
CA VAL A 86 25.35 -4.86 10.46
C VAL A 86 25.64 -3.72 11.44
N ASP A 87 26.72 -2.96 11.25
CA ASP A 87 26.89 -1.77 12.08
C ASP A 87 25.69 -0.84 11.84
N ARG A 88 25.00 -0.48 12.93
CA ARG A 88 23.86 0.43 12.92
C ARG A 88 24.19 1.65 12.09
N SER A 89 25.41 2.18 12.19
CA SER A 89 25.87 3.41 11.52
C SER A 89 25.77 3.37 9.98
N GLU A 90 25.72 2.17 9.38
CA GLU A 90 25.70 1.97 7.94
C GLU A 90 24.29 2.02 7.33
N LEU A 91 23.25 1.76 8.13
CA LEU A 91 21.87 1.76 7.66
C LEU A 91 21.31 3.19 7.59
N LYS A 92 21.26 3.73 6.37
CA LYS A 92 20.74 5.05 6.04
C LYS A 92 19.46 4.92 5.21
N PRO A 93 18.60 5.97 5.13
CA PRO A 93 17.42 5.94 4.28
C PRO A 93 17.73 5.60 2.82
N GLN A 94 18.91 5.98 2.31
CA GLN A 94 19.33 5.74 0.94
C GLN A 94 19.92 4.34 0.70
N THR A 95 20.11 3.54 1.76
CA THR A 95 20.62 2.17 1.64
C THR A 95 19.68 1.35 0.77
N LYS A 96 20.24 0.65 -0.23
CA LYS A 96 19.43 -0.10 -1.19
C LYS A 96 18.94 -1.39 -0.56
N LEU A 97 17.66 -1.68 -0.74
CA LEU A 97 17.06 -2.90 -0.24
C LEU A 97 17.61 -4.17 -0.89
N CYS A 98 18.11 -4.08 -2.13
CA CYS A 98 18.72 -5.22 -2.79
C CYS A 98 20.04 -5.67 -2.15
N GLU A 99 20.73 -4.76 -1.44
CA GLU A 99 21.96 -5.04 -0.69
C GLU A 99 21.64 -5.68 0.66
N LEU A 100 20.53 -5.25 1.29
CA LEU A 100 20.05 -5.79 2.58
C LEU A 100 19.27 -7.10 2.43
N PHE A 101 18.59 -7.28 1.32
CA PHE A 101 17.75 -8.44 1.01
C PHE A 101 18.26 -9.10 -0.29
N PRO A 102 19.32 -9.92 -0.24
CA PRO A 102 19.88 -10.56 -1.42
C PRO A 102 18.85 -11.48 -2.09
N ARG A 103 18.91 -11.60 -3.42
CA ARG A 103 17.88 -12.31 -4.20
C ARG A 103 17.76 -13.79 -3.85
N ASP A 104 18.85 -14.42 -3.41
CA ASP A 104 18.90 -15.87 -3.20
C ASP A 104 18.03 -16.31 -2.02
N ASN A 105 18.18 -15.64 -0.86
CA ASN A 105 17.44 -15.89 0.38
C ASN A 105 16.40 -14.80 0.71
N ARG A 106 16.06 -13.92 -0.25
CA ARG A 106 15.17 -12.76 -0.04
C ARG A 106 13.87 -13.08 0.71
N ILE A 107 13.21 -14.18 0.36
CA ILE A 107 11.91 -14.56 0.93
C ILE A 107 12.07 -14.84 2.43
N GLU A 108 13.10 -15.62 2.79
CA GLU A 108 13.40 -15.98 4.17
C GLU A 108 13.80 -14.75 4.99
N VAL A 109 14.75 -13.94 4.48
CA VAL A 109 15.20 -12.74 5.19
C VAL A 109 14.05 -11.77 5.41
N VAL A 110 13.19 -11.54 4.40
CA VAL A 110 12.02 -10.66 4.58
C VAL A 110 11.04 -11.24 5.59
N ALA A 111 10.78 -12.55 5.55
CA ALA A 111 9.90 -13.21 6.52
C ALA A 111 10.43 -13.08 7.96
N ASP A 112 11.74 -13.22 8.18
CA ASP A 112 12.36 -13.06 9.49
C ASP A 112 12.22 -11.62 10.02
N ILE A 113 12.38 -10.62 9.15
CA ILE A 113 12.16 -9.22 9.51
C ILE A 113 10.69 -8.93 9.77
N GLU A 114 9.77 -9.46 8.97
CA GLU A 114 8.33 -9.31 9.22
C GLU A 114 7.90 -9.94 10.56
N ALA A 115 8.48 -11.09 10.91
CA ALA A 115 8.27 -11.74 12.20
C ALA A 115 8.76 -10.87 13.37
N GLU A 116 9.95 -10.28 13.24
CA GLU A 116 10.51 -9.34 14.24
C GLU A 116 9.69 -8.04 14.36
N MET A 117 9.18 -7.54 13.24
CA MET A 117 8.33 -6.33 13.20
C MET A 117 6.93 -6.56 13.79
N GLY A 118 6.46 -7.82 13.79
CA GLY A 118 5.14 -8.24 14.24
C GLY A 118 4.02 -8.01 13.21
N PHE A 119 4.36 -7.79 11.95
CA PHE A 119 3.40 -7.64 10.85
C PHE A 119 4.03 -7.82 9.47
N HIS A 120 3.22 -8.24 8.50
CA HIS A 120 3.62 -8.38 7.11
C HIS A 120 3.71 -7.01 6.42
N MET A 121 4.84 -6.73 5.77
CA MET A 121 5.12 -5.46 5.07
C MET A 121 4.77 -5.54 3.58
N ASN A 122 4.52 -6.75 3.06
CA ASN A 122 4.14 -7.00 1.67
C ASN A 122 5.15 -6.36 0.69
N LEU A 123 6.44 -6.58 0.96
CA LEU A 123 7.57 -6.00 0.22
C LEU A 123 7.85 -6.70 -1.12
N LEU A 124 7.50 -7.99 -1.21
CA LEU A 124 7.82 -8.84 -2.34
C LEU A 124 6.68 -8.90 -3.36
N GLN A 125 7.04 -9.02 -4.63
CA GLN A 125 6.09 -9.21 -5.73
C GLN A 125 6.64 -10.13 -6.82
N PRO A 126 5.76 -10.82 -7.59
CA PRO A 126 6.15 -11.55 -8.77
C PRO A 126 6.73 -10.65 -9.86
N LYS A 127 7.46 -11.25 -10.80
CA LYS A 127 7.88 -10.53 -12.01
C LYS A 127 6.65 -10.18 -12.84
N GLN A 128 6.60 -8.95 -13.32
CA GLN A 128 5.44 -8.42 -14.04
C GLN A 128 5.06 -9.28 -15.26
N TRP A 129 6.04 -9.77 -16.03
CA TRP A 129 5.76 -10.63 -17.19
C TRP A 129 5.10 -11.97 -16.83
N ILE A 130 5.34 -12.52 -15.63
CA ILE A 130 4.71 -13.76 -15.15
C ILE A 130 3.22 -13.49 -14.90
N ILE A 131 2.90 -12.35 -14.30
CA ILE A 131 1.51 -11.92 -14.07
C ILE A 131 0.80 -11.77 -15.41
N TRP A 132 1.41 -11.07 -16.37
CA TRP A 132 0.84 -10.91 -17.72
C TRP A 132 0.66 -12.25 -18.45
N ALA A 133 1.60 -13.17 -18.33
CA ALA A 133 1.53 -14.48 -18.99
C ALA A 133 0.40 -15.35 -18.43
N PHE A 134 0.29 -15.48 -17.10
CA PHE A 134 -0.79 -16.27 -16.52
C PHE A 134 -2.14 -15.53 -16.55
N GLY A 135 -2.15 -14.21 -16.49
CA GLY A 135 -3.36 -13.40 -16.67
C GLY A 135 -3.94 -13.54 -18.08
N SER A 136 -3.11 -13.48 -19.12
CA SER A 136 -3.57 -13.71 -20.50
C SER A 136 -4.03 -15.15 -20.71
N LEU A 137 -3.34 -16.13 -20.12
CA LEU A 137 -3.78 -17.52 -20.12
C LEU A 137 -5.15 -17.70 -19.46
N LEU A 138 -5.39 -17.02 -18.33
CA LEU A 138 -6.68 -17.06 -17.64
C LEU A 138 -7.81 -16.49 -18.53
N LEU A 139 -7.57 -15.35 -19.18
CA LEU A 139 -8.53 -14.77 -20.12
C LEU A 139 -8.79 -15.69 -21.32
N ALA A 140 -7.74 -16.30 -21.88
CA ALA A 140 -7.87 -17.26 -22.97
C ALA A 140 -8.66 -18.51 -22.55
N SER A 141 -8.52 -18.95 -21.29
CA SER A 141 -9.26 -20.11 -20.78
C SER A 141 -10.78 -19.89 -20.77
N ILE A 142 -11.24 -18.66 -20.53
CA ILE A 142 -12.66 -18.29 -20.58
C ILE A 142 -13.20 -18.48 -21.99
N VAL A 143 -12.47 -18.00 -23.01
CA VAL A 143 -12.85 -18.17 -24.43
C VAL A 143 -12.82 -19.64 -24.84
N LEU A 144 -11.77 -20.37 -24.43
CA LEU A 144 -11.61 -21.79 -24.75
C LEU A 144 -12.75 -22.65 -24.17
N THR A 145 -13.29 -22.25 -23.02
CA THR A 145 -14.39 -22.97 -22.35
C THR A 145 -15.65 -23.05 -23.23
N TYR A 146 -15.90 -22.05 -24.10
CA TYR A 146 -17.04 -22.06 -25.03
C TYR A 146 -16.93 -23.13 -26.13
N PHE A 147 -15.71 -23.46 -26.56
CA PHE A 147 -15.47 -24.45 -27.61
C PHE A 147 -15.14 -25.84 -27.04
N PHE A 148 -14.34 -25.87 -25.97
CA PHE A 148 -13.80 -27.08 -25.35
C PHE A 148 -13.79 -26.93 -23.83
N ALA A 149 -14.95 -27.16 -23.20
CA ALA A 149 -15.18 -26.91 -21.77
C ALA A 149 -14.10 -27.53 -20.85
N ILE A 150 -13.77 -28.81 -21.02
CA ILE A 150 -12.78 -29.51 -20.17
C ILE A 150 -11.39 -28.85 -20.29
N ALA A 151 -10.94 -28.56 -21.51
CA ALA A 151 -9.65 -27.91 -21.73
C ALA A 151 -9.62 -26.48 -21.18
N GLY A 152 -10.74 -25.74 -21.30
CA GLY A 152 -10.94 -24.44 -20.68
C GLY A 152 -10.74 -24.48 -19.16
N TYR A 153 -11.45 -25.37 -18.45
CA TYR A 153 -11.30 -25.50 -17.01
C TYR A 153 -9.89 -25.91 -16.56
N ILE A 154 -9.24 -26.85 -17.26
CA ILE A 154 -7.86 -27.26 -16.92
C ILE A 154 -6.89 -26.09 -17.10
N SER A 155 -6.96 -25.38 -18.22
CA SER A 155 -6.08 -24.23 -18.48
C SER A 155 -6.32 -23.07 -17.51
N GLY A 156 -7.58 -22.82 -17.13
CA GLY A 156 -7.94 -21.86 -16.09
C GLY A 156 -7.37 -22.25 -14.73
N GLY A 157 -7.47 -23.53 -14.35
CA GLY A 157 -6.87 -24.06 -13.13
C GLY A 157 -5.35 -23.89 -13.09
N ILE A 158 -4.66 -24.20 -14.20
CA ILE A 158 -3.21 -23.98 -14.34
C ILE A 158 -2.86 -22.50 -14.18
N ALA A 159 -3.63 -21.60 -14.80
CA ALA A 159 -3.40 -20.16 -14.69
C ALA A 159 -3.55 -19.65 -13.25
N ILE A 160 -4.61 -20.07 -12.55
CA ILE A 160 -4.87 -19.69 -11.15
C ILE A 160 -3.74 -20.20 -10.24
N VAL A 161 -3.38 -21.50 -10.34
CA VAL A 161 -2.29 -22.08 -9.56
C VAL A 161 -0.96 -21.38 -9.88
N GLY A 162 -0.70 -21.07 -11.15
CA GLY A 162 0.46 -20.31 -11.59
C GLY A 162 0.55 -18.92 -10.94
N LEU A 163 -0.56 -18.18 -10.90
CA LEU A 163 -0.62 -16.87 -10.23
C LEU A 163 -0.40 -16.97 -8.72
N ILE A 164 -1.00 -17.96 -8.05
CA ILE A 164 -0.82 -18.19 -6.61
C ILE A 164 0.66 -18.49 -6.30
N LEU A 165 1.28 -19.39 -7.06
CA LEU A 165 2.69 -19.71 -6.91
C LEU A 165 3.59 -18.51 -7.23
N ALA A 166 3.27 -17.74 -8.27
CA ALA A 166 4.00 -16.52 -8.60
C ALA A 166 3.96 -15.51 -7.45
N GLY A 167 2.81 -15.34 -6.81
CA GLY A 167 2.67 -14.51 -5.60
C GLY A 167 3.54 -14.99 -4.45
N LYS A 168 3.57 -16.31 -4.20
CA LYS A 168 4.34 -16.92 -3.11
C LYS A 168 5.86 -16.89 -3.33
N PHE A 169 6.30 -17.03 -4.58
CA PHE A 169 7.73 -17.06 -4.95
C PHE A 169 8.23 -15.76 -5.57
N GLY A 170 7.44 -14.68 -5.47
CA GLY A 170 7.82 -13.36 -5.92
C GLY A 170 9.07 -12.88 -5.18
N LYS A 171 10.11 -12.51 -5.93
CA LYS A 171 11.38 -12.01 -5.39
C LYS A 171 11.66 -10.57 -5.79
N GLU A 172 10.79 -9.91 -6.55
CA GLU A 172 11.01 -8.51 -6.91
C GLU A 172 10.60 -7.61 -5.75
N LEU A 173 11.38 -6.56 -5.50
CA LEU A 173 11.10 -5.59 -4.44
C LEU A 173 10.16 -4.51 -4.97
N LYS A 174 9.13 -4.15 -4.20
CA LYS A 174 8.20 -3.05 -4.56
C LYS A 174 8.82 -1.67 -4.46
N VAL A 175 9.85 -1.53 -3.61
CA VAL A 175 10.53 -0.27 -3.34
C VAL A 175 12.06 -0.47 -3.36
N LYS A 176 12.81 0.61 -3.53
CA LYS A 176 14.25 0.54 -3.82
C LYS A 176 15.11 0.71 -2.57
N THR A 177 14.72 1.61 -1.67
CA THR A 177 15.56 2.00 -0.53
C THR A 177 14.89 1.72 0.82
N LEU A 178 15.70 1.73 1.88
CA LEU A 178 15.23 1.56 3.25
C LEU A 178 14.28 2.70 3.66
N GLY A 179 14.52 3.92 3.18
CA GLY A 179 13.64 5.07 3.37
C GLY A 179 12.29 4.87 2.67
N ASP A 180 12.28 4.41 1.42
CA ASP A 180 11.04 4.13 0.69
C ASP A 180 10.20 3.05 1.38
N LEU A 181 10.87 2.02 1.93
CA LEU A 181 10.19 0.99 2.71
C LEU A 181 9.60 1.59 3.97
N SER A 182 10.37 2.36 4.73
CA SER A 182 9.91 3.04 5.94
C SER A 182 8.67 3.91 5.68
N GLU A 183 8.64 4.61 4.55
CA GLU A 183 7.51 5.40 4.11
C GLU A 183 6.29 4.54 3.77
N LYS A 184 6.50 3.42 3.06
CA LYS A 184 5.46 2.44 2.74
C LYS A 184 4.84 1.83 4.00
N ILE A 185 5.64 1.34 4.95
CA ILE A 185 5.11 0.75 6.19
C ILE A 185 4.44 1.79 7.10
N ALA A 186 4.95 3.03 7.16
CA ALA A 186 4.28 4.11 7.90
C ALA A 186 2.92 4.52 7.30
N ARG A 187 2.76 4.32 5.98
CA ARG A 187 1.49 4.56 5.27
C ARG A 187 0.49 3.42 5.46
N GLU A 188 0.93 2.17 5.31
CA GLU A 188 0.05 0.99 5.33
C GLU A 188 -0.22 0.43 6.74
N HIS A 189 0.68 0.71 7.69
CA HIS A 189 0.64 0.18 9.06
C HIS A 189 0.96 1.28 10.08
N HIS A 190 0.28 2.43 9.95
CA HIS A 190 0.60 3.65 10.68
C HIS A 190 0.70 3.44 12.19
N LEU A 191 -0.35 2.88 12.81
CA LEU A 191 -0.34 2.65 14.26
C LEU A 191 0.66 1.58 14.70
N LYS A 192 0.91 0.55 13.88
CA LYS A 192 1.91 -0.49 14.21
C LYS A 192 3.35 0.03 14.19
N CYS A 193 3.59 1.17 13.55
CA CYS A 193 4.89 1.82 13.52
C CYS A 193 5.14 2.71 14.75
N ARG A 194 4.09 3.06 15.50
CA ARG A 194 4.20 3.90 16.70
C ARG A 194 4.91 3.14 17.82
N ARG A 195 5.84 3.82 18.50
CA ARG A 195 6.50 3.30 19.70
C ARG A 195 5.51 3.16 20.85
N ASP A 196 4.60 4.13 20.97
CA ASP A 196 3.47 4.09 21.91
C ASP A 196 2.18 3.88 21.12
N ALA A 197 1.56 2.71 21.32
CA ALA A 197 0.34 2.29 20.65
C ALA A 197 -0.88 3.17 21.00
N SER A 198 -0.81 3.95 22.09
CA SER A 198 -1.85 4.91 22.47
C SER A 198 -1.76 6.25 21.73
N THR A 199 -0.74 6.43 20.87
CA THR A 199 -0.46 7.71 20.19
C THR A 199 -0.59 7.64 18.67
N VAL A 200 -0.89 8.78 18.07
CA VAL A 200 -0.94 9.00 16.62
C VAL A 200 -0.46 10.41 16.30
N ASN A 201 0.20 10.60 15.17
CA ASN A 201 0.45 11.97 14.70
C ASN A 201 -0.69 12.42 13.79
N ARG A 202 -1.65 13.14 14.38
CA ARG A 202 -2.82 13.69 13.67
C ARG A 202 -2.47 14.63 12.52
N THR A 203 -1.29 15.26 12.52
CA THR A 203 -0.89 16.20 11.45
C THR A 203 -0.56 15.50 10.13
N GLU A 204 -0.12 14.24 10.18
CA GLU A 204 0.22 13.46 8.98
C GLU A 204 -0.92 12.56 8.50
N VAL A 205 -2.00 12.38 9.27
CA VAL A 205 -3.13 11.48 8.91
C VAL A 205 -3.68 11.80 7.51
N ASN A 206 -4.02 13.06 7.25
CA ASN A 206 -4.58 13.47 5.95
C ASN A 206 -3.63 13.17 4.80
N GLN A 207 -2.32 13.37 5.03
CA GLN A 207 -1.29 13.10 4.04
C GLN A 207 -1.13 11.59 3.80
N LYS A 208 -1.17 10.76 4.85
CA LYS A 208 -1.11 9.30 4.73
C LYS A 208 -2.34 8.69 4.07
N VAL A 209 -3.55 9.20 4.38
CA VAL A 209 -4.79 8.84 3.68
C VAL A 209 -4.67 9.18 2.19
N LYS A 210 -4.17 10.37 1.87
CA LYS A 210 -3.94 10.81 0.49
C LYS A 210 -2.95 9.92 -0.24
N GLU A 211 -1.84 9.57 0.40
CA GLU A 211 -0.86 8.65 -0.19
C GLU A 211 -1.44 7.25 -0.40
N LEU A 212 -2.29 6.75 0.51
CA LEU A 212 -2.97 5.45 0.33
C LEU A 212 -3.86 5.45 -0.92
N PHE A 213 -4.64 6.52 -1.13
CA PHE A 213 -5.45 6.69 -2.32
C PHE A 213 -4.60 6.81 -3.59
N ALA A 214 -3.55 7.64 -3.56
CA ALA A 214 -2.68 7.85 -4.72
C ALA A 214 -1.95 6.57 -5.14
N ASP A 215 -1.43 5.83 -4.16
CA ASP A 215 -0.70 4.58 -4.38
C ASP A 215 -1.63 3.47 -4.89
N TYR A 216 -2.85 3.34 -4.33
CA TYR A 216 -3.77 2.27 -4.72
C TYR A 216 -4.48 2.53 -6.06
N LEU A 217 -5.01 3.74 -6.25
CA LEU A 217 -5.75 4.10 -7.46
C LEU A 217 -4.82 4.54 -8.60
N HIS A 218 -3.51 4.55 -8.37
CA HIS A 218 -2.50 5.01 -9.31
C HIS A 218 -2.79 6.42 -9.87
N VAL A 219 -3.27 7.32 -9.00
CA VAL A 219 -3.57 8.71 -9.34
C VAL A 219 -2.49 9.66 -8.84
N GLU A 220 -2.30 10.78 -9.55
CA GLU A 220 -1.42 11.82 -9.05
C GLU A 220 -1.95 12.43 -7.74
N PRO A 221 -1.09 12.64 -6.73
CA PRO A 221 -1.51 13.28 -5.48
C PRO A 221 -2.09 14.69 -5.68
N SER A 222 -1.74 15.40 -6.76
CA SER A 222 -2.29 16.71 -7.12
C SER A 222 -3.83 16.70 -7.25
N VAL A 223 -4.39 15.55 -7.64
CA VAL A 223 -5.81 15.31 -7.89
C VAL A 223 -6.63 15.19 -6.61
N LEU A 224 -6.04 14.60 -5.57
CA LEU A 224 -6.68 14.34 -4.28
C LEU A 224 -6.75 15.62 -3.44
N THR A 225 -7.61 16.54 -3.89
CA THR A 225 -7.92 17.78 -3.19
C THR A 225 -9.08 17.58 -2.22
N LYS A 226 -9.24 18.48 -1.23
CA LYS A 226 -10.37 18.41 -0.29
C LYS A 226 -11.75 18.43 -0.97
N GLN A 227 -11.85 18.98 -2.19
CA GLN A 227 -13.09 19.11 -2.95
C GLN A 227 -13.30 18.02 -4.00
N ALA A 228 -12.34 17.09 -4.16
CA ALA A 228 -12.52 15.94 -5.04
C ALA A 228 -13.73 15.13 -4.55
N LYS A 229 -14.71 14.89 -5.43
CA LYS A 229 -15.96 14.22 -5.06
C LYS A 229 -15.85 12.72 -5.30
N PHE A 230 -16.60 11.96 -4.52
CA PHE A 230 -16.91 10.56 -4.80
C PHE A 230 -18.17 10.46 -5.67
N ALA A 231 -18.34 9.34 -6.38
CA ALA A 231 -19.53 9.05 -7.19
C ALA A 231 -20.82 9.09 -6.37
#